data_AF-A0A0M9BNB0-F1
#
_entry.id   AF-A0A0M9BNB0-F1
#
_cell.length_a   1.000
_cell.length_b   1.000
_cell.length_c   1.000
_cell.angle_alpha   90.00
_cell.angle_beta   90.00
_cell.angle_gamma   90.00
#
_symmetry.space_group_name_H-M   'P 1'
#
loop_
_entity.id
_entity.type
_entity.pdbx_description
1 polymer ?
#
loop_
_entity_poly.entity_id
_entity_poly.type
_entity_poly.pdbx_seq_one_letter_code
_entity_poly.pdbx_strand_id
1 'polypeptide(L)'
;MNHVLVLSNTHHIVKSLSLLIRTEPSLHVLDATRDVVRNINDLPDNTVIIVDMNLENMEPFIKQFSGKYRVVLYSGSLEIMDIPYHLQTSGYRYFNAYTSPEEIIKILLGCV
;
A
#
# COMPACT_ATOMS: atom_id res chain seq x y z
N MET A 1 -15.35 -4.61 -5.59
CA MET A 1 -14.14 -4.26 -6.37
C MET A 1 -13.34 -3.31 -5.52
N ASN A 2 -12.09 -3.65 -5.21
CA ASN A 2 -11.23 -2.81 -4.37
C ASN A 2 -10.32 -1.99 -5.26
N HIS A 3 -10.13 -0.72 -4.90
CA HIS A 3 -9.19 0.15 -5.58
C HIS A 3 -7.85 0.09 -4.85
N VAL A 4 -6.74 0.05 -5.58
CA VAL A 4 -5.41 -0.03 -4.97
C VAL A 4 -4.56 1.12 -5.47
N LEU A 5 -4.10 1.96 -4.54
CA LEU A 5 -3.14 3.03 -4.82
C LEU A 5 -1.77 2.63 -4.28
N VAL A 6 -0.73 2.71 -5.11
CA VAL A 6 0.66 2.44 -4.70
C VAL A 6 1.41 3.75 -4.55
N LEU A 7 1.90 4.04 -3.36
CA LEU A 7 2.67 5.23 -3.04
C LEU A 7 4.12 4.86 -2.78
N SER A 8 4.99 5.21 -3.72
CA SER A 8 6.43 5.03 -3.62
C SER A 8 7.13 6.07 -4.48
N ASN A 9 8.27 6.56 -4.02
CA ASN A 9 9.18 7.37 -4.84
C ASN A 9 9.96 6.51 -5.86
N THR A 10 9.85 5.19 -5.77
CA THR A 10 10.60 4.24 -6.56
C THR A 10 9.73 3.70 -7.70
N HIS A 11 9.97 4.20 -8.92
CA HIS A 11 9.13 3.90 -10.09
C HIS A 11 8.97 2.39 -10.39
N HIS A 12 10.04 1.60 -10.23
CA HIS A 12 9.96 0.17 -10.50
C HIS A 12 9.10 -0.58 -9.46
N ILE A 13 9.05 -0.12 -8.21
CA ILE A 13 8.16 -0.69 -7.17
C ILE A 13 6.71 -0.45 -7.57
N VAL A 14 6.36 0.79 -7.92
CA VAL A 14 5.00 1.15 -8.39
C VAL A 14 4.60 0.27 -9.57
N LYS A 15 5.47 0.12 -10.56
CA LYS A 15 5.20 -0.67 -11.77
C LYS A 15 5.02 -2.16 -11.46
N SER A 16 5.94 -2.76 -10.70
CA SER A 16 5.90 -4.18 -10.36
C SER A 16 4.67 -4.55 -9.55
N LEU A 17 4.34 -3.77 -8.51
CA LEU A 17 3.14 -3.99 -7.72
C LEU A 17 1.87 -3.78 -8.56
N SER A 18 1.84 -2.75 -9.40
CA SER A 18 0.70 -2.52 -10.29
C SER A 18 0.45 -3.69 -11.25
N LEU A 19 1.52 -4.29 -11.79
CA LEU A 19 1.40 -5.47 -12.66
C LEU A 19 0.85 -6.67 -11.91
N LEU A 20 1.35 -6.93 -10.69
CA LEU A 20 0.83 -7.98 -9.82
C LEU A 20 -0.65 -7.76 -9.50
N ILE A 21 -1.03 -6.56 -9.07
CA ILE A 21 -2.42 -6.25 -8.69
C ILE A 21 -3.37 -6.49 -9.86
N ARG A 22 -2.95 -6.17 -11.09
CA ARG A 22 -3.74 -6.37 -12.32
C ARG A 22 -3.97 -7.83 -12.68
N THR A 23 -3.28 -8.78 -12.05
CA THR A 23 -3.56 -10.22 -12.26
C THR A 23 -4.83 -10.68 -11.54
N GLU A 24 -5.34 -9.89 -10.58
CA GLU A 24 -6.56 -10.19 -9.83
C GLU A 24 -7.74 -9.31 -10.32
N PRO A 25 -8.77 -9.89 -10.97
CA PRO A 25 -9.88 -9.12 -11.56
C PRO A 25 -10.68 -8.27 -10.57
N SER A 26 -10.68 -8.63 -9.29
CA SER A 26 -11.41 -7.89 -8.26
C SER A 26 -10.67 -6.66 -7.71
N LEU A 27 -9.41 -6.45 -8.14
CA LEU A 27 -8.58 -5.30 -7.78
C LEU A 27 -8.40 -4.35 -8.97
N HIS A 28 -8.44 -3.04 -8.70
CA HIS A 28 -8.23 -2.00 -9.71
C HIS A 28 -7.13 -1.03 -9.27
N VAL A 29 -6.03 -0.97 -10.03
CA VAL A 29 -4.93 -0.03 -9.76
C VAL A 29 -5.36 1.41 -10.07
N LEU A 30 -5.24 2.29 -9.10
CA LEU A 30 -5.36 3.74 -9.27
C LEU A 30 -4.01 4.31 -9.72
N ASP A 31 -4.03 5.20 -10.69
CA ASP A 31 -2.82 5.86 -11.17
C ASP A 31 -2.35 6.90 -10.14
N ALA A 32 -1.17 6.69 -9.56
CA ALA A 32 -0.63 7.55 -8.51
C ALA A 32 -0.01 8.84 -9.09
N THR A 33 -0.78 9.56 -9.90
CA THR A 33 -0.37 10.86 -10.42
C THR A 33 -0.30 11.87 -9.26
N ARG A 34 0.47 12.95 -9.45
CA ARG A 34 0.62 14.01 -8.44
C ARG A 34 -0.73 14.59 -7.99
N ASP A 35 -1.74 14.57 -8.85
CA ASP A 35 -3.07 15.11 -8.54
C ASP A 35 -3.89 14.16 -7.65
N VAL A 36 -3.73 12.85 -7.82
CA VAL A 36 -4.36 11.84 -6.95
C VAL A 36 -3.75 11.87 -5.55
N VAL A 37 -2.44 12.07 -5.45
CA VAL A 37 -1.74 12.21 -4.15
C VAL A 37 -2.18 13.49 -3.43
N ARG A 38 -2.45 14.58 -4.16
CA ARG A 38 -2.93 15.85 -3.59
C ARG A 38 -4.37 15.77 -3.05
N ASN A 39 -5.22 14.97 -3.70
CA ASN A 39 -6.62 14.80 -3.33
C ASN A 39 -6.89 13.39 -2.81
N ILE A 40 -5.97 12.85 -1.99
CA ILE A 40 -6.08 11.47 -1.49
C ILE A 40 -7.38 11.23 -0.70
N ASN A 41 -7.99 12.31 -0.18
CA ASN A 41 -9.26 12.28 0.53
C ASN A 41 -10.48 12.04 -0.37
N ASP A 42 -10.35 12.12 -1.68
CA ASP A 42 -11.44 11.92 -2.65
C ASP A 42 -11.34 10.58 -3.38
N LEU A 43 -10.55 9.65 -2.84
CA LEU A 43 -10.48 8.29 -3.36
C LEU A 43 -11.75 7.49 -3.04
N PRO A 44 -12.11 6.50 -3.86
CA PRO A 44 -13.25 5.60 -3.61
C PRO A 44 -13.18 4.95 -2.22
N ASP A 45 -14.33 4.72 -1.57
CA ASP A 45 -14.39 4.25 -0.18
C ASP A 45 -13.67 2.90 0.04
N ASN A 46 -13.69 1.99 -0.94
CA ASN A 46 -13.01 0.69 -0.88
C ASN A 46 -11.55 0.74 -1.36
N THR A 47 -10.86 1.85 -1.10
CA THR A 47 -9.45 2.01 -1.48
C THR A 47 -8.52 1.41 -0.43
N VAL A 48 -7.57 0.60 -0.92
CA VAL A 48 -6.40 0.13 -0.19
C VAL A 48 -5.19 0.92 -0.67
N ILE A 49 -4.48 1.55 0.25
CA ILE A 49 -3.28 2.33 -0.04
C ILE A 49 -2.07 1.52 0.40
N ILE A 50 -1.26 1.10 -0.58
CA ILE A 50 0.04 0.51 -0.34
C ILE A 50 1.04 1.66 -0.20
N VAL A 51 1.76 1.70 0.91
CA VAL A 51 2.74 2.74 1.20
C VAL A 51 4.12 2.12 1.34
N ASP A 52 5.04 2.52 0.48
CA ASP A 52 6.45 2.17 0.58
C ASP A 52 7.08 2.83 1.80
N MET A 53 7.70 2.00 2.64
CA MET A 53 8.31 2.44 3.89
C MET A 53 9.53 3.34 3.69
N ASN A 54 10.11 3.38 2.48
CA ASN A 54 11.18 4.32 2.13
C ASN A 54 10.66 5.71 1.75
N LEU A 55 9.34 5.94 1.79
CA LEU A 55 8.76 7.25 1.52
C LEU A 55 9.13 8.24 2.64
N GLU A 56 9.70 9.39 2.28
CA GLU A 56 9.98 10.46 3.24
C GLU A 56 8.70 10.96 3.90
N ASN A 57 8.75 11.22 5.22
CA ASN A 57 7.62 11.71 6.01
C ASN A 57 6.36 10.82 5.93
N MET A 58 6.55 9.51 5.71
CA MET A 58 5.46 8.56 5.57
C MET A 58 4.46 8.59 6.74
N GLU A 59 4.92 8.66 7.99
CA GLU A 59 4.03 8.58 9.15
C GLU A 59 3.02 9.72 9.27
N PRO A 60 3.44 11.00 9.29
CA PRO A 60 2.49 12.10 9.30
C PRO A 60 1.64 12.13 8.03
N PHE A 61 2.11 11.56 6.93
CA PHE A 61 1.33 11.41 5.71
C PHE A 61 0.22 10.35 5.86
N ILE A 62 0.54 9.14 6.34
CA ILE A 62 -0.43 8.06 6.60
C ILE A 62 -1.52 8.52 7.56
N LYS A 63 -1.17 9.24 8.62
CA LYS A 63 -2.13 9.75 9.62
C LYS A 63 -3.24 10.61 9.01
N GLN A 64 -3.02 11.24 7.85
CA GLN A 64 -4.03 12.08 7.19
C GLN A 64 -5.20 11.27 6.64
N PHE A 65 -4.99 9.99 6.30
CA PHE A 65 -5.97 9.19 5.57
C PHE A 65 -6.20 7.79 6.14
N SER A 66 -5.41 7.35 7.13
CA SER A 66 -5.53 6.01 7.73
C SER A 66 -6.85 5.76 8.47
N GLY A 67 -7.60 6.82 8.81
CA GLY A 67 -8.94 6.70 9.37
C GLY A 67 -10.03 6.47 8.33
N LYS A 68 -9.74 6.70 7.04
CA LYS A 68 -10.69 6.59 5.92
C LYS A 68 -10.38 5.40 5.02
N TYR A 69 -9.11 5.12 4.76
CA TYR A 69 -8.68 4.07 3.85
C TYR A 69 -7.86 3.01 4.55
N ARG A 70 -7.90 1.79 4.02
CA ARG A 70 -7.08 0.71 4.53
C ARG A 70 -5.64 0.91 4.09
N VAL A 71 -4.71 0.92 5.03
CA VAL A 71 -3.28 1.12 4.74
C VAL A 71 -2.54 -0.21 4.85
N VAL A 72 -1.68 -0.47 3.87
CA VAL A 72 -0.77 -1.61 3.83
C VAL A 72 0.65 -1.10 3.64
N LEU A 73 1.56 -1.50 4.52
CA LEU A 73 2.97 -1.09 4.43
C LEU A 73 3.74 -2.06 3.55
N TYR A 74 4.57 -1.53 2.66
CA TYR A 74 5.47 -2.30 1.81
C TYR A 74 6.93 -2.02 2.19
N SER A 75 7.69 -3.08 2.41
CA SER A 75 9.15 -3.02 2.55
C SER A 75 9.86 -3.75 1.41
N GLY A 76 10.89 -3.12 0.86
CA GLY A 76 11.83 -3.81 -0.05
C GLY A 76 12.74 -4.82 0.66
N SER A 77 12.82 -4.77 2.00
CA SER A 77 13.71 -5.60 2.80
C SER A 77 13.07 -6.93 3.23
N LEU A 78 13.91 -7.94 3.46
CA LEU A 78 13.49 -9.26 3.93
C LEU A 78 13.14 -9.25 5.42
N GLU A 79 13.69 -8.30 6.18
CA GLU A 79 13.56 -8.28 7.63
C GLU A 79 12.29 -7.54 8.07
N ILE A 80 11.43 -8.24 8.82
CA ILE A 80 10.30 -7.63 9.53
C ILE A 80 10.82 -6.61 10.58
N MET A 81 12.07 -6.76 11.02
CA MET A 81 12.74 -5.83 11.95
C MET A 81 12.94 -4.43 11.37
N ASP A 82 12.87 -4.25 10.05
CA ASP A 82 12.93 -2.93 9.42
C ASP A 82 11.61 -2.15 9.54
N ILE A 83 10.55 -2.77 10.05
CA ILE A 83 9.31 -2.07 10.35
C ILE A 83 9.44 -1.37 11.71
N PRO A 84 9.37 -0.02 11.77
CA PRO A 84 9.42 0.69 13.04
C PRO A 84 8.40 0.13 14.05
N TYR A 85 8.85 -0.11 15.29
CA TYR A 85 8.07 -0.79 16.31
C TYR A 85 6.69 -0.16 16.56
N HIS A 86 6.59 1.17 16.53
CA HIS A 86 5.31 1.88 16.70
C HIS A 86 4.36 1.72 15.52
N LEU A 87 4.85 1.35 14.33
CA LEU A 87 4.00 0.96 13.21
C LEU A 87 3.50 -0.49 13.34
N GLN A 88 4.31 -1.37 13.95
CA GLN A 88 3.86 -2.74 14.25
C GLN A 88 2.69 -2.74 15.25
N THR A 89 2.68 -1.82 16.22
CA THR A 89 1.60 -1.71 17.21
C THR A 89 0.35 -0.98 16.69
N SER A 90 0.44 -0.32 15.54
CA SER A 90 -0.64 0.48 14.96
C SER A 90 -1.66 -0.31 14.13
N GLY A 91 -1.54 -1.64 14.06
CA GLY A 91 -2.53 -2.53 13.45
C GLY A 91 -2.53 -2.55 11.91
N TYR A 92 -1.60 -1.84 11.27
CA TYR A 92 -1.43 -1.90 9.82
C TYR A 92 -1.04 -3.32 9.36
N ARG A 93 -1.53 -3.70 8.18
CA ARG A 93 -1.02 -4.88 7.48
C ARG A 93 0.27 -4.50 6.77
N TYR A 94 1.17 -5.48 6.60
CA TYR A 94 2.43 -5.26 5.92
C TYR A 94 2.80 -6.48 5.08
N PHE A 95 3.57 -6.25 4.03
CA PHE A 95 4.24 -7.29 3.26
C PHE A 95 5.58 -6.76 2.76
N ASN A 96 6.42 -7.65 2.25
CA ASN A 96 7.70 -7.27 1.69
C ASN A 96 7.93 -7.86 0.29
N ALA A 97 9.06 -7.51 -0.33
CA ALA A 97 9.44 -7.98 -1.66
C ALA A 97 9.53 -9.51 -1.81
N TYR A 98 9.59 -10.25 -0.70
CA TYR A 98 9.70 -11.72 -0.66
C TYR A 98 8.39 -12.41 -0.29
N THR A 99 7.34 -11.63 0.01
CA THR A 99 6.00 -12.17 0.24
C THR A 99 5.45 -12.72 -1.07
N SER A 100 4.82 -13.91 -1.03
CA SER A 100 4.34 -14.53 -2.26
C SER A 100 3.23 -13.68 -2.92
N PRO A 101 3.14 -13.67 -4.26
CA PRO A 101 2.08 -12.98 -5.00
C PRO A 101 0.68 -13.26 -4.46
N GLU A 102 0.36 -14.53 -4.16
CA GLU A 102 -0.96 -14.95 -3.68
C GLU A 102 -1.27 -14.34 -2.31
N GLU A 103 -0.27 -14.27 -1.43
CA GLU A 103 -0.45 -13.71 -0.09
C GLU A 103 -0.60 -12.19 -0.14
N ILE A 104 0.13 -11.51 -1.03
CA ILE A 104 -0.06 -10.08 -1.29
C ILE A 104 -1.51 -9.82 -1.74
N ILE A 105 -2.03 -10.61 -2.68
CA ILE A 105 -3.42 -10.46 -3.15
C ILE A 105 -4.43 -10.68 -2.01
N LYS A 106 -4.29 -11.72 -1.19
CA LYS A 106 -5.16 -11.94 -0.02
C LYS A 106 -5.13 -10.78 0.96
N ILE A 107 -3.94 -10.25 1.23
CA ILE A 107 -3.77 -9.05 2.05
C ILE A 107 -4.62 -7.95 1.42
N LEU A 108 -4.43 -7.60 0.15
CA LEU A 108 -5.17 -6.54 -0.56
C LEU A 108 -6.70 -6.75 -0.56
N LEU A 109 -7.18 -7.98 -0.63
CA LEU A 109 -8.60 -8.30 -0.52
C LEU A 109 -9.16 -8.22 0.91
N GLY A 110 -8.30 -8.20 1.92
CA GLY A 110 -8.69 -8.13 3.34
C GLY A 110 -9.06 -9.50 3.91
N CYS A 111 -8.55 -10.58 3.31
CA CYS A 111 -8.80 -11.95 3.75
C CYS A 111 -7.89 -12.41 4.91
N VAL A 112 -7.05 -11.51 5.46
CA VAL A 112 -6.02 -11.77 6.48
C VAL A 112 -6.06 -10.71 7.57
#